data_AF-A0A086SZ76-F1
#
_entry.id   AF-A0A086SZ76-F1
#
_cell.length_a   1.000
_cell.length_b   1.000
_cell.length_c   1.000
_cell.angle_alpha   90.00
_cell.angle_beta   90.00
_cell.angle_gamma   90.00
#
_symmetry.space_group_name_H-M   'P 1'
#
loop_
_entity.id
_entity.type
_entity.pdbx_description
1 polymer ?
#
loop_
_entity_poly.entity_id
_entity_poly.type
_entity_poly.pdbx_seq_one_letter_code
_entity_poly.pdbx_strand_id
1 'polypeptide(L)'
;MDRSQPTTGNLMDTHQRLIADILTRYRALLMLSTIQAKGDGANEKPEAIAVVGISMKMEFDGLYASIKELLTLSRRMKELWVFGPLGRDDQGDRTRDEQTEREVARVAEMLGSMEADGMRALAEKCGGTWEPLGVEGGGEGQTQVGGGGGVPA
;
A
#
# COMPACT_ATOMS: atom_id res chain seq x y z
N MET A 1 -6.06 27.31 -3.58
CA MET A 1 -5.80 26.74 -4.91
C MET A 1 -5.92 25.24 -4.78
N ASP A 2 -7.11 24.74 -5.12
CA ASP A 2 -7.47 23.32 -5.15
C ASP A 2 -6.53 22.53 -6.04
N ARG A 3 -5.59 21.82 -5.41
CA ARG A 3 -4.68 20.88 -6.07
C ARG A 3 -5.31 19.49 -6.08
N SER A 4 -6.55 19.40 -6.55
CA SER A 4 -7.20 18.15 -6.96
C SER A 4 -6.91 17.94 -8.44
N GLN A 5 -5.64 17.73 -8.79
CA GLN A 5 -5.28 17.35 -10.16
C GLN A 5 -5.56 15.85 -10.33
N PRO A 6 -6.19 15.41 -11.45
CA PRO A 6 -6.70 14.07 -11.60
C PRO A 6 -5.54 13.09 -11.80
N THR A 7 -5.19 12.33 -10.76
CA THR A 7 -4.22 11.23 -10.83
C THR A 7 -4.61 10.20 -11.90
N THR A 8 -5.91 10.08 -12.20
CA THR A 8 -6.48 9.22 -13.25
C THR A 8 -6.16 9.70 -14.66
N GLY A 9 -6.14 11.01 -14.91
CA GLY A 9 -5.76 11.58 -16.22
C GLY A 9 -4.32 11.24 -16.58
N ASN A 10 -3.40 11.44 -15.63
CA ASN A 10 -1.98 11.10 -15.81
C ASN A 10 -1.76 9.58 -16.04
N LEU A 11 -2.51 8.73 -15.36
CA LEU A 11 -2.40 7.27 -15.53
C LEU A 11 -2.83 6.83 -16.93
N MET A 12 -3.97 7.35 -17.41
CA MET A 12 -4.48 7.02 -18.74
C MET A 12 -3.58 7.56 -19.85
N ASP A 13 -3.07 8.79 -19.70
CA ASP A 13 -2.11 9.38 -20.63
C ASP A 13 -0.80 8.57 -20.67
N THR A 14 -0.33 8.12 -19.51
CA THR A 14 0.85 7.24 -19.42
C THR A 14 0.59 5.89 -20.09
N HIS A 15 -0.58 5.29 -19.88
CA HIS A 15 -0.96 4.04 -20.54
C HIS A 15 -0.98 4.18 -22.07
N GLN A 16 -1.62 5.23 -22.59
CA GLN A 16 -1.69 5.50 -24.03
C GLN A 16 -0.31 5.74 -24.63
N ARG A 17 0.55 6.51 -23.93
CA ARG A 17 1.95 6.74 -24.35
C ARG A 17 2.73 5.43 -24.42
N LEU A 18 2.59 4.55 -23.43
CA LEU A 18 3.29 3.27 -23.40
C LEU A 18 2.84 2.32 -24.51
N ILE A 19 1.54 2.24 -24.79
CA ILE A 19 1.02 1.45 -25.91
C ILE A 19 1.55 1.98 -27.23
N ALA A 20 1.51 3.30 -27.44
CA ALA A 20 2.02 3.92 -28.66
C ALA A 20 3.51 3.62 -28.86
N ASP A 21 4.31 3.69 -27.80
CA ASP A 21 5.75 3.39 -27.85
C ASP A 21 6.01 1.91 -28.17
N ILE A 22 5.28 0.99 -27.52
CA ILE A 22 5.35 -0.46 -27.81
C ILE A 22 5.07 -0.75 -29.29
N LEU A 23 3.97 -0.21 -29.82
CA LEU A 23 3.57 -0.43 -31.21
C LEU A 23 4.58 0.19 -32.20
N THR A 24 5.11 1.36 -31.88
CA THR A 24 6.10 2.07 -32.73
C THR A 24 7.40 1.28 -32.81
N ARG A 25 7.91 0.80 -31.66
CA ARG A 25 9.15 -0.01 -31.61
C ARG A 25 8.96 -1.37 -32.26
N TYR A 26 7.81 -2.01 -32.07
CA TYR A 26 7.50 -3.27 -32.75
C TYR A 26 7.49 -3.11 -34.28
N ARG A 27 6.91 -2.00 -34.78
CA ARG A 27 6.98 -1.66 -36.21
C ARG A 27 8.42 -1.45 -36.68
N ALA A 28 9.24 -0.74 -35.91
CA ALA A 28 10.66 -0.55 -36.23
C ALA A 28 11.43 -1.88 -36.30
N LEU A 29 11.19 -2.80 -35.36
CA LEU A 29 11.76 -4.15 -35.38
C LEU A 29 11.36 -4.94 -36.64
N LEU A 30 10.09 -4.88 -37.05
CA LEU A 30 9.62 -5.51 -38.30
C LEU A 30 10.26 -4.89 -39.55
N MET A 31 10.49 -3.58 -39.56
CA MET A 31 11.19 -2.91 -40.65
C MET A 31 12.66 -3.35 -40.72
N LEU A 32 13.36 -3.38 -39.57
CA LEU A 32 14.76 -3.80 -39.48
C LEU A 32 14.94 -5.27 -39.90
N SER A 33 14.00 -6.15 -39.53
CA SER A 33 14.07 -7.57 -39.90
C SER A 33 13.77 -7.80 -41.39
N THR A 34 12.82 -7.07 -41.97
CA THR A 34 12.50 -7.18 -43.40
C THR A 34 13.59 -6.61 -44.30
N ILE A 35 14.32 -5.58 -43.85
CA ILE A 35 15.51 -5.07 -44.55
C ILE A 35 16.59 -6.14 -44.65
N GLN A 36 16.79 -6.95 -43.60
CA GLN A 36 17.73 -8.09 -43.64
C GLN A 36 17.22 -9.22 -44.55
N ALA A 37 15.92 -9.55 -44.49
CA ALA A 37 15.33 -10.66 -45.24
C ALA A 37 15.21 -10.39 -46.75
N LYS A 38 15.04 -9.13 -47.16
CA LYS A 38 14.96 -8.73 -48.58
C LYS A 38 16.33 -8.58 -49.25
N GLY A 39 17.41 -8.71 -48.46
CA GLY A 39 18.80 -8.56 -48.88
C GLY A 39 19.42 -9.75 -49.60
N ASP A 40 18.66 -10.50 -50.41
CA ASP A 40 19.18 -11.62 -51.22
C ASP A 40 20.11 -11.14 -52.37
N GLY A 41 20.32 -9.82 -52.50
CA GLY A 41 21.32 -9.23 -53.40
C GLY A 41 21.94 -7.89 -52.94
N ALA A 42 21.63 -7.42 -51.72
CA ALA A 42 22.05 -6.08 -51.23
C ALA A 42 23.00 -6.10 -50.02
N ASN A 43 23.39 -7.30 -49.54
CA ASN A 43 24.30 -7.51 -48.41
C ASN A 43 25.80 -7.36 -48.78
N GLU A 44 26.15 -6.46 -49.70
CA GLU A 44 27.54 -6.22 -50.11
C GLU A 44 28.36 -5.44 -49.05
N LYS A 45 27.72 -4.85 -48.03
CA LYS A 45 28.40 -4.01 -47.01
C LYS A 45 28.20 -4.55 -45.59
N PRO A 46 29.24 -5.13 -44.96
CA PRO A 46 29.14 -5.69 -43.60
C PRO A 46 28.79 -4.64 -42.54
N GLU A 47 29.14 -3.37 -42.80
CA GLU A 47 28.82 -2.21 -41.97
C GLU A 47 27.30 -2.01 -41.84
N ALA A 48 26.54 -2.19 -42.93
CA ALA A 48 25.10 -2.02 -42.91
C ALA A 48 24.41 -3.10 -42.07
N ILE A 49 24.89 -4.35 -42.16
CA ILE A 49 24.38 -5.47 -41.36
C ILE A 49 24.64 -5.23 -39.87
N ALA A 50 25.84 -4.76 -39.52
CA ALA A 50 26.19 -4.44 -38.13
C ALA A 50 25.31 -3.30 -37.56
N VAL A 51 25.08 -2.24 -38.34
CA VAL A 51 24.19 -1.13 -37.94
C VAL A 51 22.75 -1.61 -37.71
N VAL A 52 22.24 -2.47 -38.58
CA VAL A 52 20.90 -3.04 -38.43
C VAL A 52 20.83 -3.93 -37.18
N GLY A 53 21.84 -4.74 -36.90
CA GLY A 53 21.92 -5.55 -35.68
C GLY A 53 21.93 -4.71 -34.39
N ILE A 54 22.71 -3.62 -34.36
CA ILE A 54 22.75 -2.69 -33.23
C ILE A 54 21.40 -1.98 -33.06
N SER A 55 20.81 -1.51 -34.17
CA SER A 55 19.51 -0.84 -34.15
C SER A 55 18.40 -1.77 -33.65
N MET A 56 18.42 -3.04 -34.08
CA MET A 56 17.46 -4.05 -33.63
C MET A 56 17.58 -4.30 -32.12
N LYS A 57 18.81 -4.38 -31.59
CA LYS A 57 19.03 -4.53 -30.15
C LYS A 57 18.50 -3.32 -29.36
N MET A 58 18.77 -2.10 -29.82
CA MET A 58 18.25 -0.88 -29.19
C MET A 58 16.71 -0.85 -29.17
N GLU A 59 16.06 -1.27 -30.25
CA GLU A 59 14.59 -1.32 -30.28
C GLU A 59 14.01 -2.40 -29.35
N PHE A 60 14.70 -3.54 -29.18
CA PHE A 60 14.31 -4.55 -28.18
C PHE A 60 14.47 -4.05 -26.75
N ASP A 61 15.58 -3.38 -26.43
CA ASP A 61 15.81 -2.82 -25.10
C ASP A 61 14.77 -1.74 -24.76
N GLY A 62 14.43 -0.88 -25.73
CA GLY A 62 13.35 0.10 -25.61
C GLY A 62 11.98 -0.55 -25.41
N LEU A 63 11.64 -1.57 -26.21
CA LEU A 63 10.39 -2.32 -26.09
C LEU A 63 10.25 -2.96 -24.70
N TYR A 64 11.34 -3.57 -24.21
CA TYR A 64 11.37 -4.19 -22.89
C TYR A 64 11.18 -3.18 -21.76
N ALA A 65 11.77 -1.99 -21.88
CA ALA A 65 11.56 -0.90 -20.93
C ALA A 65 10.08 -0.44 -20.91
N SER A 66 9.46 -0.26 -22.08
CA SER A 66 8.06 0.18 -22.17
C SER A 66 7.09 -0.86 -21.60
N ILE A 67 7.37 -2.16 -21.79
CA ILE A 67 6.60 -3.25 -21.16
C ILE A 67 6.77 -3.26 -19.64
N LYS A 68 8.00 -3.04 -19.13
CA LYS A 68 8.26 -2.91 -17.68
C LYS A 68 7.52 -1.73 -17.05
N GLU A 69 7.52 -0.59 -17.74
CA GLU A 69 6.76 0.58 -17.30
C GLU A 69 5.26 0.29 -17.29
N LEU A 70 4.73 -0.44 -18.27
CA LEU A 70 3.33 -0.86 -18.30
C LEU A 70 2.99 -1.81 -17.14
N LEU A 71 3.88 -2.75 -16.81
CA LEU A 71 3.69 -3.63 -15.65
C LEU A 71 3.70 -2.83 -14.34
N THR A 72 4.61 -1.85 -14.23
CA THR A 72 4.66 -0.94 -13.07
C THR A 72 3.39 -0.10 -12.96
N LEU A 73 2.85 0.38 -14.08
CA LEU A 73 1.57 1.07 -14.13
C LEU A 73 0.42 0.18 -13.65
N SER A 74 0.40 -1.08 -14.08
CA SER A 74 -0.60 -2.05 -13.64
C SER A 74 -0.54 -2.32 -12.14
N ARG A 75 0.67 -2.35 -11.56
CA ARG A 75 0.88 -2.48 -10.12
C ARG A 75 0.34 -1.27 -9.38
N ARG A 76 0.66 -0.05 -9.84
CA ARG A 76 0.11 1.19 -9.27
C ARG A 76 -1.42 1.23 -9.35
N MET A 77 -1.99 0.78 -10.46
CA MET A 77 -3.45 0.69 -10.59
C MET A 77 -4.03 -0.26 -9.55
N LYS A 78 -3.46 -1.47 -9.39
CA LYS A 78 -3.90 -2.43 -8.37
C LYS A 78 -3.73 -1.88 -6.95
N GLU A 79 -2.64 -1.17 -6.68
CA GLU A 79 -2.41 -0.52 -5.40
C GLU A 79 -3.45 0.58 -5.14
N LEU A 80 -3.87 1.36 -6.15
CA LEU A 80 -5.00 2.30 -6.04
C LEU A 80 -6.32 1.60 -5.68
N TRP A 81 -6.55 0.41 -6.23
CA TRP A 81 -7.74 -0.39 -5.94
C TRP A 81 -7.73 -1.00 -4.54
N VAL A 82 -6.55 -1.40 -4.03
CA VAL A 82 -6.42 -2.08 -2.73
C VAL A 82 -6.27 -1.09 -1.57
N PHE A 83 -5.49 -0.01 -1.76
CA PHE A 83 -5.14 0.95 -0.70
C PHE A 83 -5.87 2.29 -0.84
N GLY A 84 -6.68 2.50 -1.87
CA GLY A 84 -7.23 3.82 -2.17
C GLY A 84 -6.18 4.76 -2.78
N PRO A 85 -6.45 6.08 -2.89
CA PRO A 85 -5.59 7.03 -3.59
C PRO A 85 -4.12 7.00 -3.09
N LEU A 86 -3.24 6.38 -3.89
CA LEU A 86 -1.82 6.20 -3.59
C LEU A 86 -1.16 7.53 -3.25
N GLY A 87 -0.74 7.67 -2.00
CA GLY A 87 0.17 8.73 -1.58
C GLY A 87 -0.48 10.03 -1.12
N ARG A 88 -1.75 10.03 -0.69
CA ARG A 88 -2.18 11.05 0.27
C ARG A 88 -2.10 10.45 1.67
N ASP A 89 -1.12 10.94 2.42
CA ASP A 89 -1.36 11.42 3.78
C ASP A 89 -2.54 12.40 3.71
N ASP A 90 -3.75 11.92 3.45
CA ASP A 90 -4.91 12.78 3.52
C ASP A 90 -5.03 13.04 5.01
N GLN A 91 -4.69 14.27 5.41
CA GLN A 91 -4.99 14.74 6.75
C GLN A 91 -6.46 14.46 7.09
N GLY A 92 -7.34 14.42 6.07
CA GLY A 92 -8.72 13.95 6.16
C GLY A 92 -8.90 12.47 6.54
N ASP A 93 -8.05 11.56 6.09
CA ASP A 93 -8.15 10.12 6.40
C ASP A 93 -7.63 9.83 7.80
N ARG A 94 -6.47 10.42 8.16
CA ARG A 94 -5.98 10.36 9.56
C ARG A 94 -6.93 11.01 10.55
N THR A 95 -7.53 12.16 10.20
CA THR A 95 -8.50 12.80 11.09
C THR A 95 -9.80 12.01 11.20
N ARG A 96 -10.22 11.30 10.15
CA ARG A 96 -11.36 10.36 10.20
C ARG A 96 -11.04 9.13 11.03
N ASP A 97 -9.84 8.57 10.90
CA ASP A 97 -9.38 7.44 11.71
C ASP A 97 -9.27 7.83 13.18
N GLU A 98 -8.63 8.96 13.50
CA GLU A 98 -8.56 9.50 14.86
C GLU A 98 -9.94 9.85 15.43
N GLN A 99 -10.87 10.33 14.59
CA GLN A 99 -12.24 10.59 14.99
C GLN A 99 -12.97 9.29 15.26
N THR A 100 -12.80 8.29 14.40
CA THR A 100 -13.40 6.95 14.57
C THR A 100 -12.87 6.29 15.84
N GLU A 101 -11.58 6.38 16.12
CA GLU A 101 -10.98 5.85 17.34
C GLU A 101 -11.53 6.55 18.59
N ARG A 102 -11.68 7.88 18.56
CA ARG A 102 -12.32 8.65 19.64
C ARG A 102 -13.79 8.26 19.85
N GLU A 103 -14.53 8.06 18.76
CA GLU A 103 -15.94 7.66 18.82
C GLU A 103 -16.07 6.22 19.36
N VAL A 104 -15.21 5.30 18.92
CA VAL A 104 -15.15 3.92 19.43
C VAL A 104 -14.82 3.90 20.92
N ALA A 105 -13.83 4.67 21.37
CA ALA A 105 -13.49 4.77 22.79
C ALA A 105 -14.69 5.28 23.63
N ARG A 106 -15.41 6.30 23.13
CA ARG A 106 -16.61 6.82 23.81
C ARG A 106 -17.74 5.78 23.87
N VAL A 107 -17.96 5.04 22.79
CA VAL A 107 -18.98 3.97 22.77
C VAL A 107 -18.59 2.84 23.71
N ALA A 108 -17.30 2.47 23.77
CA ALA A 108 -16.80 1.46 24.68
C ALA A 108 -16.96 1.88 26.16
N GLU A 109 -16.68 3.15 26.49
CA GLU A 109 -16.90 3.68 27.84
C GLU A 109 -18.39 3.68 28.21
N MET A 110 -19.26 4.12 27.28
CA MET A 110 -20.70 4.11 27.49
C MET A 110 -21.22 2.69 27.71
N LEU A 111 -20.80 1.74 26.89
CA LEU A 111 -21.17 0.33 27.04
C LEU A 111 -20.66 -0.23 28.37
N GLY A 112 -19.40 0.06 28.75
CA GLY A 112 -18.83 -0.33 30.02
C GLY A 112 -19.60 0.24 31.23
N SER A 113 -20.07 1.50 31.15
CA SER A 113 -20.89 2.10 32.19
C SER A 113 -22.26 1.43 32.33
N MET A 114 -22.90 1.08 31.20
CA MET A 114 -24.18 0.38 31.18
C MET A 114 -24.05 -1.04 31.75
N GLU A 115 -22.96 -1.74 31.40
CA GLU A 115 -22.64 -3.06 31.94
C GLU A 115 -22.36 -2.99 33.45
N ALA A 116 -21.60 -1.99 33.90
CA ALA A 116 -21.30 -1.76 35.32
C ALA A 116 -22.57 -1.49 36.14
N ASP A 117 -23.48 -0.66 35.64
CA ASP A 117 -24.76 -0.37 36.29
C ASP A 117 -25.68 -1.60 36.31
N GLY A 118 -25.69 -2.38 35.22
CA GLY A 118 -26.40 -3.66 35.16
C GLY A 118 -25.86 -4.67 36.18
N MET A 119 -24.54 -4.79 36.31
CA MET A 119 -23.90 -5.67 37.28
C MET A 119 -24.10 -5.21 38.72
N ARG A 120 -24.05 -3.90 38.99
CA ARG A 120 -24.38 -3.34 40.31
C ARG A 120 -25.82 -3.63 40.70
N ALA A 121 -26.77 -3.40 39.80
CA ALA A 121 -28.18 -3.69 40.05
C ALA A 121 -28.47 -5.18 40.27
N LEU A 122 -27.73 -6.08 39.60
CA LEU A 122 -27.80 -7.53 39.84
C LEU A 122 -27.20 -7.91 41.20
N ALA A 123 -26.06 -7.35 41.56
CA ALA A 123 -25.43 -7.62 42.85
C ALA A 123 -26.31 -7.15 44.02
N GLU A 124 -26.89 -5.96 43.93
CA GLU A 124 -27.82 -5.44 44.94
C GLU A 124 -29.04 -6.34 45.12
N LYS A 125 -29.63 -6.83 44.02
CA LYS A 125 -30.76 -7.78 44.07
C LYS A 125 -30.41 -9.11 44.74
N CYS A 126 -29.15 -9.54 44.64
CA CYS A 126 -28.63 -10.76 45.24
C CYS A 126 -28.02 -10.54 46.64
N GLY A 127 -28.09 -9.32 47.19
CA GLY A 127 -27.55 -8.97 48.51
C GLY A 127 -26.03 -8.80 48.56
N GLY A 128 -25.37 -8.65 47.41
CA GLY A 128 -23.93 -8.42 47.28
C GLY A 128 -23.59 -7.01 46.79
N THR A 129 -22.31 -6.65 46.80
CA THR A 129 -21.77 -5.41 46.21
C THR A 129 -20.88 -5.78 45.03
N TRP A 130 -21.06 -5.10 43.90
CA TRP A 130 -20.21 -5.28 42.72
C TRP A 130 -19.14 -4.20 42.67
N GLU A 131 -17.90 -4.62 42.39
CA GLU A 131 -16.75 -3.74 42.19
C GLU A 131 -16.07 -4.14 40.88
N PRO A 132 -15.70 -3.18 40.01
CA PRO A 132 -15.00 -3.50 38.77
C PRO A 132 -13.66 -4.15 39.12
N LEU A 133 -13.37 -5.30 38.49
CA LEU A 133 -12.04 -5.87 38.55
C LEU A 133 -11.07 -4.87 37.92
N GLY A 134 -10.28 -4.21 38.75
CA GLY A 134 -9.14 -3.43 38.30
C GLY A 134 -8.28 -4.30 37.39
N VAL A 135 -7.85 -3.75 36.25
CA VAL A 135 -6.82 -4.36 35.43
C VAL A 135 -5.50 -4.28 36.23
N GLU A 136 -5.32 -5.18 37.18
CA GLU A 136 -4.04 -5.39 37.88
C GLU A 136 -3.15 -6.30 37.02
N GLY A 137 -2.10 -5.69 36.46
CA GLY A 137 -0.76 -6.28 36.51
C GLY A 137 -0.44 -7.43 35.56
N GLY A 138 -0.35 -7.13 34.26
CA GLY A 138 0.61 -7.84 33.42
C GLY A 138 2.01 -7.29 33.66
N GLY A 139 2.77 -7.84 34.62
CA GLY A 139 4.17 -7.44 34.82
C GLY A 139 4.79 -7.85 36.15
N GLU A 140 5.62 -8.89 36.08
CA GLU A 140 6.83 -9.11 36.89
C GLU A 140 6.67 -9.59 38.34
N GLY A 141 6.90 -10.90 38.50
CA GLY A 141 7.31 -11.46 39.77
C GLY A 141 8.63 -10.84 40.23
N GLN A 142 8.61 -10.23 41.40
CA GLN A 142 9.81 -10.04 42.19
C GLN A 142 9.54 -10.53 43.62
N THR A 143 10.05 -11.74 43.85
CA THR A 143 10.34 -12.30 45.16
C THR A 143 11.25 -11.33 45.90
N GLN A 144 10.80 -10.78 47.03
CA GLN A 144 11.72 -10.27 48.05
C GLN A 144 11.32 -10.78 49.43
N VAL A 145 12.12 -11.76 49.87
CA VAL A 145 12.23 -12.30 51.21
C VAL A 145 12.86 -11.22 52.12
N GLY A 146 12.33 -11.01 53.33
CA GLY A 146 13.08 -10.30 54.37
C GLY A 146 12.29 -9.69 55.52
N GLY A 147 11.88 -10.53 56.48
CA GLY A 147 12.19 -10.39 57.92
C GLY A 147 11.81 -9.14 58.74
N GLY A 148 11.22 -9.40 59.91
CA GLY A 148 11.54 -8.65 61.12
C GLY A 148 10.35 -7.98 61.81
N GLY A 149 9.74 -8.70 62.76
CA GLY A 149 8.78 -8.10 63.69
C GLY A 149 9.41 -7.07 64.62
N GLY A 150 8.59 -6.13 65.09
CA GLY A 150 8.97 -5.13 66.09
C GLY A 150 7.82 -4.18 66.41
N VAL A 151 6.98 -4.59 67.36
CA VAL A 151 6.00 -3.72 68.04
C VAL A 151 6.76 -2.72 68.92
N PRO A 152 6.24 -1.51 69.12
CA PRO A 152 6.11 -1.04 70.49
C PRO A 152 4.73 -0.49 70.81
N ALA A 153 4.44 -0.54 72.12
CA ALA A 153 3.20 -0.30 72.83
C ALA A 153 2.64 1.12 72.73
#